data_AF-A0A1H6FRY2-F1
#
_entry.id   AF-A0A1H6FRY2-F1
#
_cell.length_a   1.000
_cell.length_b   1.000
_cell.length_c   1.000
_cell.angle_alpha   90.00
_cell.angle_beta   90.00
_cell.angle_gamma   90.00
#
_symmetry.space_group_name_H-M   'P 1'
#
loop_
_entity.id
_entity.type
_entity.pdbx_description
1 polymer ?
#
loop_
_entity_poly.entity_id
_entity_poly.type
_entity_poly.pdbx_seq_one_letter_code
_entity_poly.pdbx_strand_id
1 'polypeptide(L)' 'MGAFKAILAIIGVAAILVGGLWTLQGLDIVRWPASSFMLGDTVWTRNGIVLAVVGIFLVWFARKR' A
#
# COMPACT_ATOMS: atom_id res chain seq x y z
N MET A 1 -10.29 -2.72 -20.92
CA MET A 1 -9.34 -1.74 -20.31
C MET A 1 -8.15 -1.68 -21.23
N GLY A 2 -7.72 -0.50 -21.69
CA GLY A 2 -6.44 -0.42 -22.45
C GLY A 2 -5.28 -0.93 -21.59
N ALA A 3 -4.21 -1.44 -22.21
CA ALA A 3 -3.05 -2.02 -21.50
C ALA A 3 -2.52 -1.09 -20.39
N PHE A 4 -2.47 0.22 -20.66
CA PHE A 4 -2.12 1.23 -19.67
C PHE A 4 -3.03 1.25 -18.44
N LYS A 5 -4.36 1.23 -18.61
CA LYS A 5 -5.32 1.18 -17.50
C LYS A 5 -5.16 -0.11 -16.68
N ALA A 6 -4.85 -1.24 -17.33
CA ALA A 6 -4.61 -2.50 -16.63
C ALA A 6 -3.34 -2.43 -15.76
N ILE A 7 -2.25 -1.86 -16.29
CA ILE A 7 -1.00 -1.64 -15.54
C ILE A 7 -1.24 -0.74 -14.32
N LEU A 8 -1.96 0.37 -14.49
CA LEU A 8 -2.31 1.26 -13.37
C LEU A 8 -3.11 0.54 -12.28
N ALA A 9 -4.04 -0.33 -12.67
CA ALA A 9 -4.80 -1.11 -11.70
C ALA A 9 -3.91 -2.09 -10.92
N ILE A 10 -3.00 -2.80 -11.60
CA ILE A 10 -2.08 -3.75 -10.96
C ILE A 10 -1.15 -3.02 -9.98
N ILE A 11 -0.53 -1.92 -10.41
CA ILE A 11 0.34 -1.11 -9.56
C ILE A 11 -0.44 -0.54 -8.37
N GLY A 12 -1.66 -0.06 -8.60
CA GLY A 12 -2.53 0.46 -7.56
C GLY A 12 -2.88 -0.59 -6.50
N VAL A 13 -3.25 -1.80 -6.92
CA VAL A 13 -3.52 -2.92 -5.99
C VAL A 13 -2.27 -3.29 -5.20
N ALA A 14 -1.11 -3.38 -5.86
CA ALA A 14 0.15 -3.67 -5.18
C ALA A 14 0.50 -2.60 -4.12
N ALA A 15 0.32 -1.32 -4.45
CA ALA A 15 0.55 -0.21 -3.53
C ALA A 15 -0.39 -0.26 -2.32
N ILE A 16 -1.66 -0.63 -2.50
CA ILE A 16 -2.62 -0.81 -1.39
C ILE A 16 -2.17 -1.93 -0.46
N LEU A 17 -1.77 -3.09 -1.00
CA LEU A 17 -1.36 -4.24 -0.20
C LEU A 17 -0.07 -3.97 0.56
N VAL A 18 0.94 -3.41 -0.12
CA VAL A 18 2.24 -3.07 0.50
C VAL A 18 2.08 -1.94 1.52
N GLY A 19 1.33 -0.89 1.18
CA GLY A 19 1.04 0.21 2.09
C GLY A 19 0.26 -0.24 3.32
N GLY A 20 -0.72 -1.13 3.15
CA GLY A 20 -1.44 -1.77 4.24
C GLY A 20 -0.51 -2.57 5.16
N LEU A 21 0.38 -3.39 4.59
CA LEU A 21 1.36 -4.16 5.37
C LEU A 21 2.25 -3.23 6.21
N TRP A 22 2.83 -2.19 5.61
CA TRP A 22 3.68 -1.24 6.33
C TRP A 22 2.92 -0.50 7.42
N THR A 23 1.65 -0.15 7.14
CA THR A 23 0.78 0.48 8.12
C THR A 23 0.60 -0.41 9.34
N LEU A 24 0.25 -1.67 9.11
CA LEU A 24 0.02 -2.64 10.18
C LEU A 24 1.30 -3.02 10.93
N GLN A 25 2.47 -3.03 10.27
CA GLN A 25 3.76 -3.22 10.93
C GLN A 25 4.12 -2.02 11.82
N GLY A 26 3.98 -0.79 11.33
CA GLY A 26 4.23 0.42 12.11
C GLY A 26 3.30 0.58 13.31
N LEU A 27 2.06 0.07 13.21
CA LEU A 27 1.10 -0.02 14.32
C LEU A 27 1.36 -1.20 15.28
N ASP A 28 2.38 -2.01 15.02
CA ASP A 28 2.72 -3.23 15.77
C ASP A 28 1.59 -4.30 15.80
N ILE A 29 0.73 -4.31 14.78
CA ILE A 29 -0.38 -5.27 14.62
C ILE A 29 0.11 -6.52 13.88
N VAL A 30 0.85 -6.34 12.78
CA VAL A 30 1.45 -7.43 12.00
C VAL A 30 2.93 -7.51 12.35
N ARG A 31 3.34 -8.59 13.03
CA ARG A 31 4.70 -8.75 13.58
C ARG A 31 5.54 -9.76 12.82
N TRP A 32 5.61 -9.59 11.50
CA TRP A 32 6.35 -10.51 10.64
C TRP A 32 7.15 -9.77 9.55
N PRO A 33 8.41 -10.15 9.32
CA PRO A 33 9.24 -11.01 10.18
C PRO A 33 9.47 -10.33 11.55
N ALA A 34 9.69 -11.13 12.60
CA ALA A 34 9.87 -10.60 13.96
C ALA A 34 11.10 -9.68 14.11
N SER A 35 12.08 -9.82 13.20
CA SER A 35 13.25 -8.95 13.10
C SER A 35 13.03 -7.72 12.19
N SER A 36 11.79 -7.46 11.77
CA SER A 36 11.49 -6.29 10.95
C SER A 36 11.77 -5.01 11.73
N PHE A 37 12.56 -4.12 11.12
CA PHE A 37 12.87 -2.80 11.66
C PHE A 37 11.66 -1.84 11.63
N MET A 38 10.53 -2.28 11.08
CA MET A 38 9.32 -1.47 10.92
C MET A 38 8.35 -1.60 12.10
N LEU A 39 8.53 -2.64 12.93
CA LEU A 39 7.59 -2.99 13.98
C LEU A 39 7.51 -1.90 15.05
N GLY A 40 6.31 -1.36 15.28
CA GLY A 40 6.07 -0.31 16.27
C GLY A 40 6.64 1.06 15.92
N ASP A 41 7.16 1.25 14.70
CA ASP A 41 7.67 2.55 14.25
C ASP A 41 6.62 3.30 13.41
N THR A 42 6.12 4.39 13.97
CA THR A 42 5.09 5.26 13.37
C THR A 42 5.50 5.88 12.02
N VAL A 43 6.80 5.93 11.69
CA VAL A 43 7.27 6.34 10.36
C VAL A 43 6.69 5.40 9.29
N TRP A 44 6.66 4.10 9.58
CA TRP A 44 6.10 3.09 8.66
C TRP A 44 4.58 3.13 8.61
N THR A 45 3.92 3.50 9.70
CA THR A 45 2.48 3.79 9.69
C THR A 45 2.15 4.90 8.69
N ARG A 46 2.84 6.04 8.79
CA ARG A 46 2.61 7.19 7.90
C ARG A 46 2.93 6.85 6.44
N ASN A 47 4.09 6.24 6.20
CA ASN A 47 4.52 5.88 4.84
C ASN A 47 3.56 4.87 4.20
N GLY A 48 3.11 3.88 4.99
CA GLY A 48 2.14 2.88 4.54
C GLY A 48 0.79 3.48 4.17
N ILE A 49 0.26 4.40 4.99
CA ILE A 49 -0.99 5.11 4.69
C ILE A 49 -0.88 5.91 3.40
N VAL A 50 0.20 6.69 3.24
CA VAL A 50 0.42 7.48 2.02
C VAL A 50 0.47 6.57 0.79
N LEU A 51 1.22 5.47 0.84
CA LEU A 51 1.33 4.52 -0.27
C LEU A 51 -0.03 3.88 -0.60
N ALA A 52 -0.79 3.46 0.42
CA ALA A 52 -2.10 2.86 0.23
C ALA A 52 -3.10 3.85 -0.40
N VAL A 53 -3.09 5.12 0.04
CA VAL A 53 -3.92 6.18 -0.52
C VAL A 53 -3.57 6.44 -2.00
N VAL A 54 -2.28 6.52 -2.34
CA VAL A 54 -1.84 6.61 -3.74
C VAL A 54 -2.35 5.43 -4.55
N GLY A 55 -2.25 4.21 -4.02
CA GLY A 55 -2.77 3.00 -4.67
C GLY A 55 -4.29 3.05 -4.93
N ILE A 56 -5.07 3.54 -3.97
CA ILE A 56 -6.52 3.76 -4.12
C ILE A 56 -6.81 4.71 -5.29
N PHE A 57 -6.08 5.83 -5.39
CA PHE A 57 -6.24 6.76 -6.49
C PHE A 57 -5.87 6.13 -7.83
N LEU A 58 -4.78 5.36 -7.92
CA LEU A 58 -4.40 4.65 -9.15
C LEU A 58 -5.49 3.67 -9.62
N VAL A 59 -6.03 2.87 -8.71
CA VAL A 59 -7.15 1.95 -9.04
C VAL A 59 -8.39 2.72 -9.46
N TRP A 60 -8.71 3.84 -8.79
CA TRP A 60 -9.85 4.67 -9.15
C TRP A 60 -9.72 5.25 -10.56
N PHE A 61 -8.56 5.82 -10.91
CA PHE A 61 -8.29 6.33 -12.27
C PHE A 61 -8.31 5.23 -13.33
N ALA A 62 -7.79 4.05 -13.03
CA ALA A 62 -7.82 2.91 -13.93
C ALA A 62 -9.26 2.43 -14.24
N ARG A 63 -10.18 2.60 -13.28
CA ARG A 63 -11.59 2.20 -13.38
C ARG A 63 -12.51 3.27 -13.97
N LYS A 64 -12.10 4.54 -13.97
CA LYS A 64 -12.87 5.63 -14.58
C LYS A 64 -12.98 5.37 -16.09
N ARG A 65 -14.22 5.34 -16.61
CA ARG A 65 -14.51 5.07 -18.03
C ARG A 65 -13.84 6.12 -18.90
#